data_AF-A0AAJ1K719-F1
#
_entry.id   AF-A0AAJ1K719-F1
#
_cell.length_a   1.000
_cell.length_b   1.000
_cell.length_c   1.000
_cell.angle_alpha   90.00
_cell.angle_beta   90.00
_cell.angle_gamma   90.00
#
_symmetry.space_group_name_H-M   'P 1'
#
loop_
_entity.id
_entity.type
_entity.pdbx_description
1 polymer ?
#
loop_
_entity_poly.entity_id
_entity_poly.type
_entity_poly.pdbx_seq_one_letter_code
_entity_poly.pdbx_strand_id
1 'polypeptide(L)' 'MEEGSIRKIVPIASYGWNNEKKCVELEMLINDEIHVMPIYQKDIKGMEQWFWIDELKKQDLIK' A
#
# COMPACT_ATOMS: atom_id res chain seq x y z
N MET A 1 -1.20 1.29 33.68
CA MET A 1 -2.23 1.29 32.61
C MET A 1 -2.01 2.55 31.81
N GLU A 2 -1.34 2.39 30.68
CA GLU A 2 -1.31 3.26 29.49
C GLU A 2 -0.25 2.62 28.58
N GLU A 3 -0.66 1.57 27.86
CA GLU A 3 0.10 1.12 26.68
C GLU A 3 -0.08 2.21 25.63
N GLY A 4 0.68 3.30 25.77
CA GLY A 4 0.78 4.31 24.74
C GLY A 4 1.19 3.59 23.47
N SER A 5 0.29 3.54 22.48
CA SER A 5 0.52 2.83 21.22
C SER A 5 1.82 3.37 20.61
N ILE A 6 2.91 2.61 20.79
CA ILE A 6 4.18 2.92 20.13
C ILE A 6 3.90 2.68 18.66
N ARG A 7 3.73 3.78 17.92
CA ARG A 7 3.65 3.73 16.45
C ARG A 7 4.98 3.18 15.96
N LYS A 8 5.03 1.88 15.69
CA LYS A 8 6.22 1.24 15.11
C LYS A 8 6.26 1.64 13.65
N ILE A 9 7.32 2.35 13.26
CA ILE A 9 7.59 2.63 11.85
C ILE A 9 8.04 1.31 11.22
N VAL A 10 7.34 0.87 10.19
CA VAL A 10 7.66 -0.34 9.45
C VAL A 10 8.16 0.07 8.07
N PRO A 11 9.35 -0.39 7.64
CA PRO A 11 9.83 -0.12 6.29
C PRO A 11 8.95 -0.84 5.26
N ILE A 12 8.58 -0.09 4.22
CA ILE A 12 7.98 -0.64 3.01
C ILE A 12 9.13 -1.13 2.14
N ALA A 13 9.20 -2.43 1.90
CA ALA A 13 10.19 -3.04 1.03
C ALA A 13 9.84 -2.81 -0.44
N SER A 14 8.55 -2.90 -0.78
CA SER A 14 8.04 -2.64 -2.13
C SER A 14 6.54 -2.32 -2.10
N TYR A 15 6.01 -1.80 -3.21
CA TYR A 15 4.58 -1.74 -3.43
C TYR A 15 4.24 -1.94 -4.91
N GLY A 16 3.03 -2.42 -5.19
CA GLY A 16 2.56 -2.59 -6.56
C GLY A 16 1.04 -2.65 -6.66
N TRP A 17 0.51 -2.34 -7.84
CA TRP A 17 -0.92 -2.49 -8.10
C TRP A 17 -1.27 -3.93 -8.46
N ASN A 18 -2.18 -4.52 -7.69
CA ASN A 18 -2.80 -5.80 -7.99
C ASN A 18 -4.10 -5.58 -8.78
N ASN A 19 -4.07 -5.94 -10.06
CA ASN A 19 -5.20 -5.70 -10.97
C ASN A 19 -6.38 -6.65 -10.76
N GLU A 20 -6.14 -7.84 -10.21
CA GLU A 20 -7.19 -8.82 -9.89
C GLU A 20 -7.97 -8.38 -8.65
N LYS A 21 -7.26 -7.97 -7.60
CA LYS A 21 -7.84 -7.52 -6.32
C LYS A 21 -8.24 -6.04 -6.31
N LYS A 22 -7.82 -5.27 -7.33
CA LYS A 22 -8.03 -3.81 -7.46
C LYS A 22 -7.54 -3.06 -6.22
N CYS A 23 -6.33 -3.37 -5.79
CA CYS A 23 -5.69 -2.78 -4.62
C CYS A 23 -4.21 -2.54 -4.86
N VAL A 24 -3.61 -1.66 -4.05
CA VAL A 24 -2.16 -1.60 -3.90
C VAL A 24 -1.76 -2.64 -2.87
N GLU A 25 -0.83 -3.52 -3.20
CA GLU A 25 -0.19 -4.43 -2.26
C GLU A 25 1.08 -3.78 -1.75
N LEU A 26 1.17 -3.54 -0.44
CA LEU A 26 2.37 -3.08 0.24
C LEU A 26 3.12 -4.26 0.82
N GLU A 27 4.35 -4.47 0.38
CA GLU A 27 5.26 -5.42 1.02
C GLU A 27 5.99 -4.72 2.15
N MET A 28 5.74 -5.16 3.38
CA MET A 28 6.32 -4.64 4.61
C MET A 28 7.36 -5.62 5.12
N LEU A 29 8.52 -5.12 5.53
CA LEU A 29 9.54 -5.94 6.19
C LEU A 29 9.40 -5.80 7.71
N ILE A 30 8.84 -6.82 8.35
CA ILE A 30 8.63 -6.85 9.82
C ILE A 30 9.41 -8.03 10.37
N ASN A 31 10.35 -7.75 11.27
CA ASN A 31 11.20 -8.77 11.90
C ASN A 31 11.87 -9.70 10.86
N ASP A 32 12.37 -9.11 9.77
CA ASP A 32 13.00 -9.80 8.63
C ASP A 32 12.06 -10.72 7.82
N GLU A 33 10.75 -10.64 8.05
CA GLU A 33 9.72 -11.34 7.27
C GLU A 33 8.92 -10.37 6.39
N ILE A 34 8.56 -10.82 5.18
CA ILE A 34 7.73 -10.04 4.24
C ILE A 34 6.25 -10.29 4.58
N HIS A 35 5.54 -9.21 4.87
CA HIS A 35 4.09 -9.20 5.03
C HIS A 35 3.44 -8.34 3.94
N VAL A 36 2.42 -8.87 3.28
CA VAL A 36 1.67 -8.14 2.25
C VAL A 36 0.41 -7.53 2.87
N MET A 37 0.29 -6.21 2.80
CA MET A 37 -0.91 -5.48 3.22
C MET A 37 -1.62 -4.88 2.01
N PRO A 38 -2.87 -5.30 1.71
CA PRO A 38 -3.65 -4.70 0.64
C PRO A 38 -4.27 -3.37 1.11
N ILE A 39 -4.13 -2.34 0.29
CA ILE A 39 -4.87 -1.07 0.39
C ILE A 39 -5.80 -0.98 -0.82
N TYR A 40 -7.10 -1.10 -0.59
CA TYR A 40 -8.06 -1.07 -1.69
C TYR A 40 -8.24 0.34 -2.22
N GLN A 41 -8.58 0.46 -3.51
CA GLN A 41 -8.76 1.74 -4.18
C GLN A 41 -9.72 2.70 -3.44
N LYS A 42 -10.77 2.17 -2.80
CA LYS A 42 -11.71 2.95 -2.00
C LYS A 42 -11.05 3.66 -0.79
N ASP A 43 -9.97 3.07 -0.28
CA ASP A 43 -9.23 3.52 0.90
C ASP A 43 -8.00 4.37 0.53
N ILE A 44 -7.61 4.36 -0.76
CA ILE A 44 -6.52 5.18 -1.32
C ILE A 44 -6.96 6.62 -1.58
N LYS A 45 -8.24 6.96 -1.37
CA LYS A 45 -8.77 8.30 -1.71
C LYS A 45 -7.98 9.43 -1.04
N GLY A 46 -7.35 10.30 -1.83
CA GLY A 46 -6.44 11.37 -1.38
C GLY A 46 -4.96 10.98 -1.33
N MET A 47 -4.62 9.72 -1.60
CA MET A 47 -3.26 9.16 -1.63
C MET A 47 -2.92 8.56 -3.00
N GLU A 48 -3.75 8.76 -4.04
CA GLU A 48 -3.59 8.21 -5.38
C GLU A 48 -2.23 8.55 -5.99
N GLN A 49 -1.76 9.78 -5.78
CA GLN A 49 -0.47 10.27 -6.27
C GLN A 49 0.72 9.55 -5.64
N TRP A 50 0.59 9.06 -4.40
CA TRP A 50 1.68 8.38 -3.68
C TRP A 50 1.95 6.99 -4.24
N PHE A 51 0.93 6.37 -4.83
CA PHE A 51 1.02 5.05 -5.48
C PHE A 51 0.97 5.14 -7.01
N TRP A 52 1.13 6.35 -7.56
CA TRP A 52 1.11 6.63 -8.99
C TRP A 52 -0.15 6.12 -9.70
N ILE A 53 -1.28 6.01 -8.99
CA ILE A 53 -2.54 5.47 -9.52
C ILE A 53 -3.01 6.26 -10.73
N ASP A 54 -2.92 7.59 -10.68
CA ASP A 54 -3.32 8.45 -11.79
C ASP A 54 -2.46 8.23 -13.03
N GLU A 55 -1.16 7.98 -12.85
CA GLU A 55 -0.24 7.72 -13.95
C GLU A 55 -0.47 6.33 -14.55
N LEU A 56 -0.69 5.33 -13.70
CA LEU A 56 -1.08 3.98 -14.12
C LEU A 56 -2.40 3.99 -14.92
N LYS A 57 -3.36 4.84 -14.54
CA LYS A 57 -4.61 5.03 -15.28
C LYS A 57 -4.39 5.70 -16.64
N LYS A 58 -3.57 6.74 -16.72
CA LYS A 58 -3.26 7.41 -18.01
C LYS A 58 -2.59 6.47 -19.01
N GLN A 59 -1.84 5.49 -18.51
CA GLN A 59 -1.17 4.48 -19.32
C GLN A 59 -2.07 3.25 -19.59
N ASP A 60 -3.35 3.30 -19.21
CA ASP A 60 -4.33 2.21 -19.32
C ASP A 60 -3.89 0.89 -18.63
N LEU A 61 -2.97 0.96 -17.68
CA LEU A 61 -2.48 -0.21 -16.94
C LEU A 61 -3.49 -0.67 -15.88
N ILE A 62 -4.28 0.27 -15.36
CA ILE A 62 -5.30 0.02 -14.33
C ILE A 62 -6.57 0.83 -14.68
N LYS A 63 -7.74 0.34 -14.25
CA LYS A 63 -9.06 0.97 -14.52
C LYS A 63 -9.60 1.60 -13.24
#